data_AF-A0A3M7CXE1-F1
#
_entry.id   AF-A0A3M7CXE1-F1
#
_cell.length_a   1.000
_cell.length_b   1.000
_cell.length_c   1.000
_cell.angle_alpha   90.00
_cell.angle_beta   90.00
_cell.angle_gamma   90.00
#
_symmetry.space_group_name_H-M   'P 1'
#
loop_
_entity.id
_entity.type
_entity.pdbx_description
1 polymer ?
#
loop_
_entity_poly.entity_id
_entity_poly.type
_entity_poly.pdbx_seq_one_letter_code
_entity_poly.pdbx_strand_id
1 'polypeptide(L)'
;MANWFISHLPKDGLPFWDFNADYEPGVTPRDSSAATIAASGMILLQEQVEKLGHMYERRQQFDYRKVAIGLLEASVELALAGEITFADMVMRGAETYVDTPANTSASKEFESILMHGTSNNNPQADPPNYDTGLVYGDYYFIEAGNRLLLSGHAV
;
A
#
# COMPACT_ATOMS: atom_id res chain seq x y z
N MET A 1 -1.31 -11.91 13.52
CA MET A 1 -0.95 -11.45 12.16
C MET A 1 -0.85 -9.92 12.10
N ALA A 2 -1.95 -9.16 12.26
CA ALA A 2 -1.93 -7.69 12.19
C ALA A 2 -0.84 -7.04 13.07
N ASN A 3 -0.78 -7.35 14.38
CA ASN A 3 0.25 -6.79 15.26
C ASN A 3 1.69 -7.10 14.82
N TRP A 4 1.90 -8.30 14.24
CA TRP A 4 3.21 -8.67 13.74
C TRP A 4 3.55 -7.81 12.51
N PHE A 5 2.65 -7.73 11.53
CA PHE A 5 2.82 -6.87 10.35
C PHE A 5 3.17 -5.43 10.74
N ILE A 6 2.41 -4.83 11.67
CA ILE A 6 2.61 -3.47 12.17
C ILE A 6 4.00 -3.30 12.81
N SER A 7 4.45 -4.30 13.56
CA SER A 7 5.75 -4.23 14.25
C SER A 7 6.95 -4.44 13.33
N HIS A 8 6.72 -4.85 12.07
CA HIS A 8 7.77 -5.09 11.06
C HIS A 8 7.71 -4.08 9.91
N LEU A 9 6.82 -3.08 9.97
CA LEU A 9 6.80 -2.01 9.00
C LEU A 9 8.11 -1.20 9.06
N PRO A 10 8.63 -0.77 7.90
CA PRO A 10 9.72 0.21 7.87
C PRO A 10 9.24 1.55 8.43
N LYS A 11 10.20 2.44 8.75
CA LYS A 11 9.91 3.72 9.40
C LYS A 11 9.01 4.65 8.60
N ASP A 12 9.01 4.50 7.29
CA ASP A 12 8.22 5.27 6.33
C ASP A 12 6.88 4.61 5.98
N GLY A 13 6.53 3.49 6.63
CA GLY A 13 5.20 2.91 6.62
C GLY A 13 4.84 2.04 5.41
N LEU A 14 5.51 2.18 4.26
CA LEU A 14 5.25 1.35 3.07
C LEU A 14 6.06 0.04 3.16
N PRO A 15 5.46 -1.15 3.26
CA PRO A 15 6.20 -2.40 3.42
C PRO A 15 7.10 -2.71 2.20
N PHE A 16 8.20 -3.40 2.46
CA PHE A 16 8.94 -4.12 1.43
C PHE A 16 8.14 -5.35 0.97
N TRP A 17 8.47 -5.88 -0.20
CA TRP A 17 7.82 -7.07 -0.74
C TRP A 17 7.92 -8.30 0.19
N ASP A 18 9.01 -8.40 0.96
CA ASP A 18 9.24 -9.42 1.99
C ASP A 18 9.92 -8.77 3.20
N PHE A 19 9.41 -9.04 4.41
CA PHE A 19 9.96 -8.50 5.67
C PHE A 19 11.31 -9.09 6.08
N ASN A 20 11.71 -10.22 5.50
CA ASN A 20 13.00 -10.89 5.75
C ASN A 20 13.99 -10.69 4.60
N ALA A 21 13.62 -10.00 3.53
CA ALA A 21 14.56 -9.69 2.46
C ALA A 21 15.62 -8.71 2.96
N ASP A 22 16.86 -8.90 2.49
CA ASP A 22 17.93 -7.95 2.74
C ASP A 22 17.57 -6.59 2.11
N TYR A 23 17.75 -5.53 2.88
CA TYR A 23 17.51 -4.17 2.43
C TYR A 23 18.75 -3.59 1.75
N GLU A 24 18.62 -3.31 0.46
CA GLU A 24 19.58 -2.56 -0.33
C GLU A 24 18.86 -1.34 -0.97
N PRO A 25 19.30 -0.10 -0.68
CA PRO A 25 18.71 1.10 -1.25
C PRO A 25 18.71 1.10 -2.77
N GLY A 26 17.56 1.41 -3.38
CA GLY A 26 17.38 1.43 -4.83
C GLY A 26 17.30 0.05 -5.50
N VAL A 27 17.38 -1.04 -4.72
CA VAL A 27 17.33 -2.42 -5.25
C VAL A 27 16.16 -3.20 -4.65
N THR A 28 15.98 -3.19 -3.32
CA THR A 28 14.92 -3.96 -2.66
C THR A 28 13.54 -3.33 -2.93
N PRO A 29 12.62 -4.00 -3.64
CA PRO A 29 11.36 -3.40 -4.03
C PRO A 29 10.37 -3.32 -2.87
N ARG A 30 9.49 -2.32 -2.94
CA ARG A 30 8.33 -2.18 -2.05
C ARG A 30 7.18 -3.05 -2.54
N ASP A 31 6.14 -3.12 -1.73
CA ASP A 31 4.84 -3.61 -2.18
C ASP A 31 3.70 -2.72 -1.67
N SER A 32 3.33 -1.74 -2.49
CA SER A 32 2.18 -0.88 -2.24
C SER A 32 0.87 -1.66 -2.13
N SER A 33 0.74 -2.79 -2.83
CA SER A 33 -0.46 -3.61 -2.77
C SER A 33 -0.64 -4.28 -1.41
N ALA A 34 0.45 -4.76 -0.78
CA ALA A 34 0.41 -5.27 0.59
C ALA A 34 -0.01 -4.19 1.59
N ALA A 35 0.41 -2.94 1.41
CA ALA A 35 0.01 -1.82 2.26
C ALA A 35 -1.50 -1.57 2.21
N THR A 36 -2.07 -1.49 1.00
CA THR A 36 -3.48 -1.14 0.82
C THR A 36 -4.41 -2.28 1.21
N ILE A 37 -4.02 -3.54 0.93
CA ILE A 37 -4.70 -4.73 1.43
C ILE A 37 -4.70 -4.73 2.97
N ALA A 38 -3.54 -4.49 3.60
CA ALA A 38 -3.43 -4.44 5.04
C ALA A 38 -4.28 -3.30 5.64
N ALA A 39 -4.29 -2.12 5.01
CA ALA A 39 -5.11 -0.99 5.43
C ALA A 39 -6.61 -1.33 5.40
N SER A 40 -7.11 -1.91 4.31
CA SER A 40 -8.50 -2.36 4.20
C SER A 40 -8.85 -3.37 5.30
N GLY A 41 -7.99 -4.37 5.50
CA GLY A 41 -8.15 -5.38 6.56
C GLY A 41 -8.12 -4.79 7.97
N MET A 42 -7.27 -3.79 8.23
CA MET A 42 -7.16 -3.12 9.53
C MET A 42 -8.39 -2.26 9.87
N ILE A 43 -9.00 -1.59 8.88
CA ILE A 43 -10.27 -0.89 9.08
C ILE A 43 -11.36 -1.88 9.49
N LEU A 44 -11.48 -3.00 8.77
CA LEU A 44 -12.40 -4.10 9.10
C LEU A 44 -12.15 -4.64 10.52
N LEU A 45 -10.89 -4.86 10.89
CA LEU A 45 -10.53 -5.32 12.24
C LEU A 45 -10.93 -4.30 13.30
N GLN A 46 -10.70 -3.00 13.08
CA GLN A 46 -11.10 -1.97 14.03
C GLN A 46 -12.60 -1.97 14.26
N GLU A 47 -13.41 -2.04 13.19
CA GLU A 47 -14.87 -2.08 13.29
C GLU A 47 -15.36 -3.28 14.13
N GLN A 48 -14.75 -4.45 13.97
CA GLN A 48 -15.10 -5.62 14.76
C GLN A 48 -14.61 -5.50 16.21
N VAL A 49 -13.43 -4.93 16.43
CA VAL A 49 -12.93 -4.69 17.79
C VAL A 49 -13.83 -3.72 18.54
N GLU A 50 -14.33 -2.66 17.91
CA GLU A 50 -15.26 -1.72 18.53
C GLU A 50 -16.59 -2.40 18.87
N LYS A 51 -17.18 -3.15 17.93
CA LYS A 51 -18.41 -3.94 18.17
C LYS A 51 -18.25 -4.93 19.33
N LEU A 52 -17.12 -5.63 19.40
CA LEU A 52 -16.84 -6.62 20.45
C LEU A 52 -16.38 -5.97 21.77
N GLY A 53 -15.72 -4.82 21.71
CA GLY A 53 -15.22 -4.07 22.87
C GLY A 53 -16.35 -3.49 23.71
N HIS A 54 -17.47 -3.16 23.08
CA HIS A 54 -18.72 -2.89 23.80
C HIS A 54 -19.25 -4.11 24.59
N MET A 55 -18.81 -5.33 24.25
CA MET A 55 -19.21 -6.57 24.93
C MET A 55 -18.14 -7.10 25.91
N TYR A 56 -16.86 -6.73 25.77
CA TYR A 56 -15.75 -7.22 26.60
C TYR A 56 -14.62 -6.19 26.76
N GLU A 57 -14.07 -6.04 27.97
CA GLU A 57 -12.83 -5.26 28.20
C GLU A 57 -11.61 -5.98 27.59
N ARG A 58 -11.32 -5.74 26.30
CA ARG A 58 -10.07 -6.18 25.68
C ARG A 58 -9.09 -5.03 25.53
N ARG A 59 -7.88 -5.23 26.06
CA ARG A 59 -6.75 -4.31 25.86
C ARG A 59 -6.25 -4.45 24.43
N GLN A 60 -6.59 -3.50 23.57
CA GLN A 60 -6.09 -3.44 22.20
C GLN A 60 -4.64 -2.91 22.21
N GLN A 61 -3.73 -3.59 21.51
CA GLN A 61 -2.32 -3.19 21.45
C GLN A 61 -2.10 -1.98 20.51
N PHE A 62 -2.83 -1.95 19.39
CA PHE A 62 -2.75 -0.91 18.38
C PHE A 62 -4.15 -0.43 18.00
N ASP A 63 -4.28 0.87 17.73
CA ASP A 63 -5.43 1.42 17.02
C ASP A 63 -5.28 1.06 15.54
N TYR A 64 -6.05 0.07 15.07
CA TYR A 64 -5.92 -0.42 13.70
C TYR A 64 -6.41 0.61 12.67
N ARG A 65 -7.36 1.48 13.04
CA ARG A 65 -7.79 2.57 12.15
C ARG A 65 -6.65 3.56 11.94
N LYS A 66 -5.98 3.98 13.01
CA LYS A 66 -4.83 4.89 12.91
C LYS A 66 -3.70 4.29 12.05
N VAL A 67 -3.43 3.01 12.24
CA VAL A 67 -2.42 2.31 11.42
C VAL A 67 -2.85 2.21 9.96
N ALA A 68 -4.12 1.91 9.68
CA ALA A 68 -4.64 1.88 8.31
C ALA A 68 -4.49 3.23 7.60
N ILE A 69 -4.78 4.33 8.30
CA ILE A 69 -4.55 5.69 7.78
C ILE A 69 -3.08 5.88 7.44
N GLY A 70 -2.16 5.53 8.34
CA GLY A 70 -0.72 5.65 8.10
C GLY A 70 -0.23 4.81 6.90
N LEU A 71 -0.81 3.63 6.67
CA LEU A 71 -0.50 2.82 5.49
C LEU A 71 -0.97 3.48 4.19
N LEU A 72 -2.15 4.11 4.20
CA LEU A 72 -2.68 4.84 3.05
C LEU A 72 -1.88 6.13 2.79
N GLU A 73 -1.51 6.86 3.84
CA GLU A 73 -0.64 8.03 3.76
C GLU A 73 0.72 7.66 3.15
N ALA A 74 1.36 6.61 3.67
CA ALA A 74 2.61 6.10 3.11
C ALA A 74 2.48 5.66 1.64
N SER A 75 1.35 5.03 1.28
CA SER A 75 1.07 4.64 -0.11
C SER A 75 0.94 5.86 -1.02
N VAL A 76 0.30 6.93 -0.56
CA VAL A 76 0.20 8.19 -1.31
C VAL A 76 1.56 8.88 -1.43
N GLU A 77 2.28 9.01 -0.32
CA GLU A 77 3.55 9.73 -0.26
C GLU A 77 4.66 9.04 -1.06
N LEU A 78 4.66 7.70 -1.10
CA LEU A 78 5.77 6.93 -1.65
C LEU A 78 5.41 6.21 -2.95
N ALA A 79 4.13 6.02 -3.28
CA ALA A 79 3.75 5.22 -4.44
C ALA A 79 2.68 5.83 -5.35
N LEU A 80 2.11 7.01 -5.07
CA LEU A 80 1.11 7.60 -5.96
C LEU A 80 1.71 7.87 -7.34
N ALA A 81 1.05 7.39 -8.40
CA ALA A 81 1.43 7.70 -9.77
C ALA A 81 1.30 9.21 -10.06
N GLY A 82 2.06 9.68 -11.06
CA GLY A 82 1.89 11.05 -11.55
C GLY A 82 0.55 11.24 -12.25
N GLU A 83 0.21 12.50 -12.55
CA GLU A 83 -1.04 12.83 -13.24
C GLU A 83 -1.27 11.97 -14.49
N ILE A 84 -2.44 11.32 -14.55
CA ILE A 84 -2.89 10.57 -15.72
C ILE A 84 -3.63 11.54 -16.66
N THR A 85 -3.02 11.84 -17.81
CA THR A 85 -3.66 12.66 -18.86
C THR A 85 -4.16 11.77 -20.00
N PHE A 86 -5.48 11.64 -20.14
CA PHE A 86 -6.11 10.81 -21.17
C PHE A 86 -5.97 11.35 -22.60
N ALA A 87 -5.56 12.60 -22.79
CA ALA A 87 -5.49 13.25 -24.09
C ALA A 87 -4.30 12.76 -24.95
N ASP A 88 -3.18 12.38 -24.31
CA ASP A 88 -1.92 12.05 -24.97
C ASP A 88 -1.24 10.82 -24.31
N MET A 89 -2.00 9.77 -23.97
CA MET A 89 -1.41 8.56 -23.38
C MET A 89 -0.47 7.87 -24.39
N VAL A 90 0.83 8.05 -24.20
CA VAL A 90 1.82 7.11 -24.68
C VAL A 90 1.79 5.93 -23.70
N MET A 91 1.42 4.74 -24.18
CA MET A 91 1.41 3.52 -23.35
C MET A 91 2.83 3.25 -22.85
N ARG A 92 3.11 3.64 -21.60
CA ARG A 92 4.39 3.36 -20.91
C ARG A 92 4.36 2.01 -20.20
N GLY A 93 3.17 1.41 -20.05
CA GLY A 93 2.96 0.22 -19.25
C GLY A 93 2.88 0.53 -17.76
N ALA A 94 2.93 -0.53 -16.96
CA ALA A 94 2.77 -0.46 -15.52
C ALA A 94 4.09 -0.73 -14.78
N GLU A 95 5.27 -0.51 -15.36
CA GLU A 95 6.58 -0.74 -14.69
C GLU A 95 7.37 0.57 -14.52
N THR A 96 8.14 0.70 -13.44
CA THR A 96 8.99 1.87 -13.17
C THR A 96 10.42 1.47 -12.77
N TYR A 97 11.21 2.41 -12.24
CA TYR A 97 12.37 2.11 -11.42
C TYR A 97 12.03 2.18 -9.93
N VAL A 98 12.63 1.31 -9.11
CA VAL A 98 12.37 1.19 -7.66
C VAL A 98 12.51 2.51 -6.88
N ASP A 99 13.27 3.47 -7.42
CA ASP A 99 13.49 4.80 -6.84
C ASP A 99 12.68 5.93 -7.51
N THR A 100 11.76 5.59 -8.42
CA THR A 100 10.91 6.58 -9.10
C THR A 100 10.07 7.33 -8.06
N PRO A 101 10.18 8.67 -7.95
CA PRO A 101 9.47 9.39 -6.91
C PRO A 101 7.98 9.52 -7.23
N ALA A 102 7.14 9.33 -6.20
CA ALA A 102 5.70 9.46 -6.28
C ALA A 102 5.24 10.87 -6.71
N ASN A 103 4.17 10.89 -7.49
CA ASN A 103 3.46 12.09 -7.93
C ASN A 103 4.38 13.15 -8.58
N THR A 104 5.30 12.70 -9.45
CA THR A 104 6.21 13.57 -10.19
C THR A 104 6.01 13.45 -11.69
N SER A 105 6.75 14.25 -12.47
CA SER A 105 6.82 14.08 -13.93
C SER A 105 7.43 12.75 -14.36
N ALA A 106 8.27 12.12 -13.52
CA ALA A 106 8.89 10.84 -13.83
C ALA A 106 7.87 9.69 -13.83
N SER A 107 6.85 9.81 -12.97
CA SER A 107 5.74 8.87 -12.81
C SER A 107 4.49 9.24 -13.61
N LYS A 108 4.55 10.24 -14.50
CA LYS A 108 3.45 10.57 -15.41
C LYS A 108 3.19 9.43 -16.39
N GLU A 109 1.93 9.32 -16.81
CA GLU A 109 1.46 8.29 -17.76
C GLU A 109 1.57 6.85 -17.24
N PHE A 110 1.89 6.66 -15.95
CA PHE A 110 1.78 5.37 -15.31
C PHE A 110 0.31 4.95 -15.22
N GLU A 111 0.03 3.71 -15.60
CA GLU A 111 -1.34 3.28 -15.90
C GLU A 111 -2.15 2.91 -14.64
N SER A 112 -1.50 2.66 -13.52
CA SER A 112 -2.13 2.36 -12.21
C SER A 112 -2.14 3.58 -11.30
N ILE A 113 -3.02 3.58 -10.28
CA ILE A 113 -3.06 4.63 -9.26
C ILE A 113 -1.80 4.58 -8.40
N LEU A 114 -1.37 3.38 -8.03
CA LEU A 114 -0.17 3.16 -7.23
C LEU A 114 0.92 2.43 -8.04
N MET A 115 2.14 2.92 -7.90
CA MET A 115 3.39 2.29 -8.34
C MET A 115 3.92 1.34 -7.26
N HIS A 116 5.11 0.78 -7.48
CA HIS A 116 5.89 0.04 -6.48
C HIS A 116 5.16 -1.17 -5.85
N GLY A 117 4.34 -1.86 -6.64
CA GLY A 117 3.76 -3.16 -6.28
C GLY A 117 4.71 -4.30 -6.64
N THR A 118 4.67 -5.39 -5.86
CA THR A 118 5.44 -6.60 -6.16
C THR A 118 4.54 -7.83 -6.25
N SER A 119 4.45 -8.41 -7.44
CA SER A 119 3.70 -9.65 -7.68
C SER A 119 4.55 -10.90 -7.42
N ASN A 120 5.82 -10.88 -7.85
CA ASN A 120 6.75 -11.97 -7.68
C ASN A 120 8.21 -11.52 -7.80
N ASN A 121 8.90 -11.34 -6.67
CA ASN A 121 10.35 -11.09 -6.62
C ASN A 121 11.15 -12.30 -6.11
N ASN A 122 10.65 -13.52 -6.35
CA ASN A 122 11.40 -14.74 -6.03
C ASN A 122 12.71 -14.78 -6.85
N PRO A 123 13.87 -15.14 -6.25
CA PRO A 123 15.14 -15.27 -6.96
C PRO A 123 15.13 -16.24 -8.16
N GLN A 124 14.14 -17.14 -8.25
CA GLN A 124 13.95 -18.09 -9.34
C GLN A 124 12.95 -17.60 -10.42
N ALA A 125 12.35 -16.43 -10.26
CA ALA A 125 11.42 -15.87 -11.23
C ALA A 125 12.16 -15.41 -12.50
N ASP A 126 11.55 -15.66 -13.67
CA ASP A 126 12.12 -15.30 -14.98
C ASP A 126 11.02 -14.83 -15.96
N PRO A 127 10.89 -13.52 -16.23
CA PRO A 127 11.47 -12.43 -15.42
C PRO A 127 10.75 -12.32 -14.06
N PRO A 128 11.41 -11.75 -13.04
CA PRO A 128 10.71 -11.30 -11.84
C PRO A 128 9.71 -10.20 -12.19
N ASN A 129 8.67 -10.03 -11.37
CA ASN A 129 7.63 -9.03 -11.53
C ASN A 129 7.48 -8.22 -10.23
N TYR A 130 8.16 -7.09 -10.19
CA TYR A 130 8.15 -6.13 -9.11
C TYR A 130 8.24 -4.72 -9.67
N ASP A 131 8.06 -3.74 -8.79
CA ASP A 131 8.01 -2.33 -9.17
C ASP A 131 6.99 -2.02 -10.26
N THR A 132 5.83 -2.67 -10.14
CA THR A 132 4.75 -2.59 -11.12
C THR A 132 3.46 -2.08 -10.50
N GLY A 133 2.54 -1.60 -11.35
CA GLY A 133 1.17 -1.31 -10.99
C GLY A 133 0.36 -2.60 -10.87
N LEU A 134 -0.35 -2.75 -9.76
CA LEU A 134 -1.14 -3.94 -9.47
C LEU A 134 -2.60 -3.54 -9.29
N VAL A 135 -3.48 -4.04 -10.18
CA VAL A 135 -4.91 -3.71 -10.17
C VAL A 135 -5.59 -4.00 -8.83
N TYR A 136 -5.12 -5.01 -8.11
CA TYR A 136 -5.63 -5.31 -6.77
C TYR A 136 -5.13 -4.31 -5.72
N GLY A 137 -3.90 -3.79 -5.86
CA GLY A 137 -3.40 -2.70 -5.01
C GLY A 137 -4.27 -1.45 -5.14
N ASP A 138 -4.60 -1.06 -6.37
CA ASP A 138 -5.50 0.07 -6.69
C ASP A 138 -6.92 -0.17 -6.15
N TYR A 139 -7.46 -1.37 -6.32
CA TYR A 139 -8.77 -1.74 -5.80
C TYR A 139 -8.83 -1.55 -4.28
N TYR A 140 -7.87 -2.11 -3.55
CA TYR A 140 -7.84 -2.03 -2.09
C TYR A 140 -7.53 -0.62 -1.58
N PHE A 141 -6.80 0.19 -2.34
CA PHE A 141 -6.61 1.61 -2.03
C PHE A 141 -7.94 2.36 -2.01
N ILE A 142 -8.72 2.22 -3.09
CA ILE A 142 -10.05 2.84 -3.21
C ILE A 142 -11.01 2.26 -2.17
N GLU A 143 -10.99 0.94 -1.96
CA GLU A 143 -11.86 0.28 -0.98
C GLU A 143 -11.60 0.81 0.44
N ALA A 144 -10.34 0.85 0.87
CA ALA A 144 -9.96 1.34 2.19
C ALA A 144 -10.33 2.82 2.37
N GLY A 145 -10.04 3.66 1.37
CA GLY A 145 -10.43 5.07 1.37
C GLY A 145 -11.95 5.26 1.49
N ASN A 146 -12.74 4.53 0.70
CA ASN A 146 -14.19 4.60 0.75
C ASN A 146 -14.75 4.13 2.10
N ARG A 147 -14.18 3.09 2.72
CA ARG A 147 -14.59 2.64 4.07
C ARG A 147 -14.35 3.71 5.13
N LEU A 148 -13.22 4.42 5.07
CA LEU A 148 -12.94 5.55 5.97
C LEU A 148 -13.95 6.68 5.79
N LEU A 149 -14.27 7.05 4.54
CA LEU A 149 -15.27 8.08 4.24
C LEU A 149 -16.68 7.69 4.74
N LEU A 150 -17.12 6.46 4.45
CA LEU A 150 -18.45 5.97 4.82
C LEU A 150 -18.63 5.76 6.32
N SER A 151 -17.55 5.46 7.05
CA SER A 151 -17.60 5.31 8.50
C SER A 151 -17.63 6.66 9.25
N GLY A 152 -17.71 7.79 8.54
CA GLY A 152 -17.77 9.13 9.12
C GLY A 152 -16.43 9.65 9.63
N HIS A 153 -15.32 9.04 9.20
CA HIS A 153 -13.96 9.39 9.61
C HIS A 153 -13.24 10.25 8.55
N ALA A 154 -13.98 11.06 7.79
CA ALA A 154 -13.36 12.12 7.00
C ALA A 154 -12.67 13.11 7.96
N VAL A 155 -11.39 13.35 7.71
CA VAL A 155 -10.48 14.20 8.49
C VAL A 155 -11.04 15.62 8.67
#